data_AF-A0A399S4U3-F1
#
_entry.id   AF-A0A399S4U3-F1
#
_cell.length_a   1.000
_cell.length_b   1.000
_cell.length_c   1.000
_cell.angle_alpha   90.00
_cell.angle_beta   90.00
_cell.angle_gamma   90.00
#
_symmetry.space_group_name_H-M   'P 1'
#
loop_
_entity.id
_entity.type
_entity.pdbx_description
1 polymer ?
#
loop_
_entity_poly.entity_id
_entity_poly.type
_entity_poly.pdbx_seq_one_letter_code
_entity_poly.pdbx_strand_id
1 'polypeptide(L)'
;MQIDSTRYDEIKTKYGYFDVRKAPDYLGGLKPTHSFAYTFALCDKSEYCHDSKWANKGMMCGCKNIVIEDSVEFKFISSRSQFKEIFAPVETREEALSYAIVMSGYYPVFNKSYFKDGYRYFNSKPRTTVVQEVDGYYLVQLFDYKAFGCGEHPYYTVVVRVDKSGEVSEHRRQKSFADPEEDGLCRD
;
A
#
# COMPACT_ATOMS: atom_id res chain seq x y z
N MET A 1 9.02 -11.56 6.25
CA MET A 1 8.92 -12.07 7.63
C MET A 1 7.92 -11.21 8.39
N GLN A 2 7.33 -11.72 9.45
CA GLN A 2 6.27 -11.04 10.21
C GLN A 2 6.72 -10.89 11.65
N ILE A 3 6.39 -9.77 12.28
CA ILE A 3 6.53 -9.66 13.73
C ILE A 3 5.56 -10.66 14.37
N ASP A 4 6.04 -11.37 15.40
CA ASP A 4 5.21 -12.31 16.16
C ASP A 4 3.98 -11.58 16.72
N SER A 5 2.80 -12.13 16.43
CA SER A 5 1.52 -11.61 16.91
C SER A 5 1.43 -11.52 18.44
N THR A 6 2.20 -12.34 19.18
CA THR A 6 2.25 -12.25 20.65
C THR A 6 2.80 -10.91 21.13
N ARG A 7 3.56 -10.19 20.29
CA ARG A 7 4.12 -8.86 20.60
C ARG A 7 3.19 -7.71 20.22
N TYR A 8 2.04 -7.97 19.62
CA TYR A 8 1.15 -6.89 19.15
C TYR A 8 0.58 -6.06 20.31
N ASP A 9 0.25 -6.71 21.43
CA ASP A 9 -0.23 -6.02 22.63
C ASP A 9 0.84 -5.14 23.27
N GLU A 10 2.11 -5.57 23.22
CA GLU A 10 3.26 -4.75 23.64
C GLU A 10 3.33 -3.48 22.79
N ILE A 11 3.31 -3.62 21.46
CA ILE A 11 3.37 -2.50 20.51
C ILE A 11 2.19 -1.55 20.72
N LYS A 12 0.98 -2.10 20.86
CA LYS A 12 -0.25 -1.33 21.02
C LYS A 12 -0.23 -0.51 22.32
N THR A 13 0.08 -1.15 23.44
CA THR A 13 -0.03 -0.55 24.78
C THR A 13 1.11 0.42 25.05
N LYS A 14 2.35 0.04 24.74
CA LYS A 14 3.54 0.83 25.05
C LYS A 14 3.65 2.09 24.18
N TYR A 15 3.25 1.99 22.91
CA TYR A 15 3.38 3.08 21.93
C TYR A 15 2.04 3.73 21.58
N GLY A 16 0.95 3.35 22.26
CA GLY A 16 -0.34 4.03 22.16
C GLY A 16 -1.03 3.93 20.79
N TYR A 17 -0.75 2.89 20.01
CA TYR A 17 -1.47 2.63 18.75
C TYR A 17 -2.89 2.12 19.03
N PHE A 18 -3.82 2.44 18.13
CA PHE A 18 -5.19 1.93 18.22
C PHE A 18 -5.24 0.44 17.85
N ASP A 19 -4.47 0.04 16.84
CA ASP A 19 -4.45 -1.32 16.33
C ASP A 19 -3.07 -1.71 15.77
N VAL A 20 -2.78 -3.01 15.79
CA VAL A 20 -1.57 -3.62 15.22
C VAL A 20 -2.00 -4.87 14.45
N ARG A 21 -1.58 -4.96 13.18
CA ARG A 21 -2.00 -6.00 12.26
C ARG A 21 -0.81 -6.63 11.56
N LYS A 22 -1.01 -7.87 11.12
CA LYS A 22 -0.09 -8.57 10.23
C LYS A 22 0.19 -7.71 9.00
N ALA A 23 1.47 -7.57 8.66
CA ALA A 23 1.85 -6.94 7.41
C ALA A 23 1.47 -7.86 6.23
N PRO A 24 1.04 -7.31 5.08
CA PRO A 24 0.81 -8.09 3.88
C PRO A 24 2.09 -8.76 3.39
N ASP A 25 1.95 -9.94 2.81
CA ASP A 25 3.08 -10.76 2.39
C ASP A 25 3.91 -10.09 1.28
N TYR A 26 3.33 -9.13 0.55
CA TYR A 26 4.06 -8.33 -0.44
C TYR A 26 5.16 -7.45 0.15
N LEU A 27 5.25 -7.24 1.48
CA LEU A 27 6.42 -6.58 2.08
C LEU A 27 7.66 -7.48 2.10
N GLY A 28 7.50 -8.77 1.87
CA GLY A 28 8.60 -9.74 1.88
C GLY A 28 9.65 -9.52 0.79
N GLY A 29 9.35 -8.74 -0.25
CA GLY A 29 10.30 -8.40 -1.30
C GLY A 29 11.28 -7.27 -0.92
N LEU A 30 11.07 -6.55 0.18
CA LEU A 30 11.93 -5.44 0.57
C LEU A 30 13.30 -5.90 1.09
N LYS A 31 14.33 -5.10 0.78
CA LYS A 31 15.70 -5.24 1.26
C LYS A 31 16.14 -3.93 1.93
N PRO A 32 16.85 -3.98 3.08
CA PRO A 32 17.17 -5.17 3.88
C PRO A 32 15.90 -5.87 4.43
N THR A 33 16.00 -7.16 4.73
CA THR A 33 14.82 -7.94 5.14
C THR A 33 14.57 -7.77 6.63
N HIS A 34 13.35 -7.32 6.96
CA HIS A 34 12.87 -7.18 8.34
C HIS A 34 11.62 -8.02 8.59
N SER A 35 11.30 -8.19 9.88
CA SER A 35 9.97 -8.59 10.33
C SER A 35 9.08 -7.35 10.39
N PHE A 36 7.89 -7.42 9.80
CA PHE A 36 6.99 -6.28 9.67
C PHE A 36 5.68 -6.49 10.45
N ALA A 37 5.09 -5.39 10.89
CA ALA A 37 3.66 -5.26 11.16
C ALA A 37 3.17 -3.89 10.70
N TYR A 38 1.86 -3.75 10.54
CA TYR A 38 1.22 -2.45 10.36
C TYR A 38 0.59 -1.99 11.66
N THR A 39 0.72 -0.71 11.95
CA THR A 39 0.01 -0.09 13.06
C THR A 39 -0.98 0.93 12.52
N PHE A 40 -2.02 1.18 13.30
CA PHE A 40 -3.01 2.21 13.03
C PHE A 40 -3.07 3.15 14.23
N ALA A 41 -2.85 4.44 13.99
CA ALA A 41 -3.06 5.50 14.95
C ALA A 41 -4.26 6.35 14.54
N LEU A 42 -4.98 6.92 15.50
CA LEU A 42 -6.04 7.89 15.21
C LEU A 42 -5.43 9.27 14.90
N CYS A 43 -6.08 10.05 14.04
CA CYS A 43 -5.54 11.34 13.58
C CYS A 43 -5.46 12.43 14.66
N ASP A 44 -6.19 12.29 15.76
CA ASP A 44 -6.07 13.17 16.93
C ASP A 44 -4.67 13.10 17.56
N LYS A 45 -3.93 12.02 17.27
CA LYS A 45 -2.52 11.87 17.59
C LYS A 45 -1.64 12.26 16.39
N SER A 46 -1.50 13.57 16.18
CA SER A 46 -0.75 14.15 15.06
C SER A 46 0.70 13.65 14.92
N GLU A 47 1.32 13.22 16.02
CA GLU A 47 2.67 12.62 16.06
C GLU A 47 2.82 11.29 15.32
N TYR A 48 1.73 10.65 14.89
CA TYR A 48 1.79 9.41 14.10
C TYR A 48 1.37 9.62 12.64
N CYS A 49 1.03 10.85 12.26
CA CYS A 49 0.38 11.20 11.00
C CYS A 49 1.23 12.14 10.14
N HIS A 50 2.48 11.74 9.87
CA HIS A 50 3.44 12.59 9.17
C HIS A 50 3.27 12.61 7.65
N ASP A 51 2.70 11.54 7.05
CA ASP A 51 2.48 11.48 5.61
C ASP A 51 1.00 11.33 5.25
N SER A 52 0.47 12.34 4.58
CA SER A 52 -0.92 12.38 4.12
C SER A 52 -1.30 11.23 3.17
N LYS A 53 -0.33 10.57 2.51
CA LYS A 53 -0.57 9.40 1.67
C LYS A 53 -0.83 8.13 2.47
N TRP A 54 -0.38 8.09 3.73
CA TRP A 54 -0.61 6.98 4.65
C TRP A 54 -1.73 7.29 5.66
N ALA A 55 -2.30 8.49 5.59
CA ALA A 55 -3.52 8.84 6.28
C ALA A 55 -4.74 8.26 5.55
N ASN A 56 -5.54 7.49 6.26
CA ASN A 56 -6.90 7.14 5.91
C ASN A 56 -7.81 8.34 6.21
N LYS A 57 -8.55 8.80 5.20
CA LYS A 57 -9.49 9.92 5.29
C LYS A 57 -10.95 9.48 5.12
N GLY A 58 -11.25 8.19 5.27
CA GLY A 58 -12.64 7.72 5.39
C GLY A 58 -13.28 8.17 6.69
N MET A 59 -14.46 7.62 7.01
CA MET A 59 -15.23 7.95 8.20
C MET A 59 -14.43 7.98 9.52
N MET A 60 -13.44 7.09 9.70
CA MET A 60 -12.49 7.14 10.81
C MET A 60 -11.13 7.61 10.30
N CYS A 61 -10.75 8.83 10.66
CA CYS A 61 -9.41 9.33 10.36
C CYS A 61 -8.36 8.56 11.16
N GLY A 62 -7.40 7.98 10.45
CA GLY A 62 -6.23 7.42 11.11
C GLY A 62 -5.06 7.24 10.16
N CYS A 63 -3.90 6.97 10.72
CA CYS A 63 -2.64 6.89 9.98
C CYS A 63 -2.08 5.49 10.11
N LYS A 64 -1.80 4.91 8.95
CA LYS A 64 -1.20 3.59 8.84
C LYS A 64 0.32 3.75 8.85
N ASN A 65 0.98 3.18 9.84
CA ASN A 65 2.44 3.17 9.92
C ASN A 65 2.97 1.75 9.77
N ILE A 66 4.26 1.65 9.49
CA ILE A 66 4.96 0.38 9.42
C ILE A 66 5.84 0.29 10.65
N VAL A 67 5.82 -0.84 11.33
CA VAL A 67 6.80 -1.14 12.36
C VAL A 67 7.68 -2.27 11.88
N ILE A 68 8.98 -2.09 12.04
CA ILE A 68 9.97 -3.13 11.81
C ILE A 68 10.61 -3.50 13.13
N GLU A 69 10.91 -4.78 13.26
CA GLU A 69 11.70 -5.31 14.37
C GLU A 69 13.15 -5.40 13.92
N ASP A 70 14.02 -4.70 14.65
CA ASP A 70 15.47 -4.73 14.45
C ASP A 70 16.16 -5.22 15.72
N SER A 71 16.68 -6.44 15.67
CA SER A 71 17.30 -7.20 16.77
C SER A 71 16.41 -7.40 18.01
N VAL A 72 16.12 -6.34 18.77
CA VAL A 72 15.34 -6.35 20.02
C VAL A 72 14.39 -5.14 20.12
N GLU A 73 14.57 -4.11 19.29
CA GLU A 73 13.78 -2.89 19.34
C GLU A 73 12.82 -2.74 18.15
N PHE A 74 11.74 -2.00 18.37
CA PHE A 74 10.79 -1.63 17.33
C PHE A 74 11.17 -0.28 16.74
N LYS A 75 11.32 -0.23 15.43
CA LYS A 75 11.46 1.02 14.68
C LYS A 75 10.17 1.32 13.92
N PHE A 76 9.62 2.50 14.15
CA PHE A 76 8.40 2.96 13.51
C PHE A 76 8.75 3.83 12.31
N ILE A 77 8.16 3.48 11.17
CA ILE A 77 8.25 4.20 9.91
C ILE A 77 6.89 4.85 9.70
N SER A 78 6.86 6.17 9.79
CA SER A 78 5.65 6.99 9.73
C SER A 78 5.59 7.93 8.53
N SER A 79 6.61 7.88 7.67
CA SER A 79 6.67 8.68 6.45
C SER A 79 7.34 7.95 5.31
N ARG A 80 7.03 8.37 4.07
CA ARG A 80 7.69 7.88 2.85
C ARG A 80 9.19 8.20 2.83
N SER A 81 9.62 9.31 3.41
CA SER A 81 11.04 9.66 3.51
C SER A 81 11.82 8.67 4.38
N GLN A 82 11.31 8.35 5.57
CA GLN A 82 11.92 7.32 6.43
C GLN A 82 11.91 5.94 5.76
N PHE A 83 10.83 5.61 5.04
CA PHE A 83 10.75 4.35 4.31
C PHE A 83 11.85 4.28 3.23
N LYS A 84 12.05 5.37 2.48
CA LYS A 84 13.12 5.49 1.48
C LYS A 84 14.51 5.36 2.09
N GLU A 85 14.77 6.01 3.22
CA GLU A 85 16.07 5.91 3.91
C GLU A 85 16.45 4.48 4.31
N ILE A 86 15.45 3.62 4.55
CA ILE A 86 15.66 2.25 5.00
C ILE A 86 15.74 1.28 3.83
N PHE A 87 14.87 1.43 2.83
CA PHE A 87 14.64 0.43 1.78
C PHE A 87 15.13 0.83 0.38
N ALA A 88 15.77 1.99 0.24
CA ALA A 88 16.51 2.34 -0.97
C ALA A 88 18.00 1.97 -0.81
N PRO A 89 18.73 1.66 -1.90
CA PRO A 89 18.27 1.62 -3.29
C PRO A 89 17.32 0.44 -3.57
N VAL A 90 16.53 0.56 -4.65
CA VAL A 90 15.63 -0.50 -5.13
C VAL A 90 16.31 -1.21 -6.29
N GLU A 91 16.72 -2.46 -6.10
CA GLU A 91 17.63 -3.15 -7.01
C GLU A 91 16.98 -4.29 -7.81
N THR A 92 15.85 -4.81 -7.32
CA THR A 92 15.15 -5.96 -7.90
C THR A 92 13.69 -5.65 -8.23
N ARG A 93 13.06 -6.52 -9.03
CA ARG A 93 11.63 -6.38 -9.39
C ARG A 93 10.73 -6.61 -8.19
N GLU A 94 11.13 -7.53 -7.32
CA GLU A 94 10.46 -7.89 -6.08
C GLU A 94 10.47 -6.73 -5.09
N GLU A 95 11.62 -6.06 -4.94
CA GLU A 95 11.73 -4.82 -4.17
C GLU A 95 10.85 -3.75 -4.79
N ALA A 96 10.94 -3.52 -6.10
CA ALA A 96 10.16 -2.49 -6.79
C ALA A 96 8.65 -2.65 -6.61
N LEU A 97 8.14 -3.89 -6.67
CA LEU A 97 6.73 -4.19 -6.40
C LEU A 97 6.34 -3.79 -4.97
N SER A 98 7.10 -4.28 -3.99
CA SER A 98 6.85 -4.06 -2.57
C SER A 98 6.90 -2.55 -2.24
N TYR A 99 7.92 -1.88 -2.79
CA TYR A 99 8.21 -0.47 -2.62
C TYR A 99 7.12 0.40 -3.26
N ALA A 100 6.70 0.10 -4.49
CA ALA A 100 5.61 0.79 -5.17
C ALA A 100 4.31 0.72 -4.36
N ILE A 101 3.94 -0.46 -3.86
CA ILE A 101 2.71 -0.67 -3.09
C ILE A 101 2.71 0.21 -1.83
N VAL A 102 3.79 0.18 -1.05
CA VAL A 102 3.90 0.95 0.18
C VAL A 102 3.89 2.45 -0.07
N MET A 103 4.69 2.91 -1.05
CA MET A 103 4.88 4.34 -1.30
C MET A 103 3.69 5.00 -1.97
N SER A 104 2.88 4.24 -2.73
CA SER A 104 1.70 4.76 -3.43
C SER A 104 0.39 4.55 -2.68
N GLY A 105 0.29 3.51 -1.86
CA GLY A 105 -0.95 3.08 -1.22
C GLY A 105 -1.86 2.23 -2.12
N TYR A 106 -1.49 1.99 -3.37
CA TYR A 106 -2.21 1.11 -4.29
C TYR A 106 -1.96 -0.35 -3.97
N TYR A 107 -2.84 -1.24 -4.43
CA TYR A 107 -2.77 -2.65 -4.08
C TYR A 107 -2.52 -3.53 -5.31
N PRO A 108 -1.87 -4.69 -5.12
CA PRO A 108 -1.64 -5.63 -6.21
C PRO A 108 -2.85 -6.55 -6.43
N VAL A 109 -2.99 -7.07 -7.65
CA VAL A 109 -3.94 -8.13 -8.00
C VAL A 109 -3.17 -9.24 -8.71
N PHE A 110 -3.01 -10.40 -8.07
CA PHE A 110 -2.23 -11.51 -8.62
C PHE A 110 -3.08 -12.58 -9.32
N ASN A 111 -4.38 -12.65 -9.01
CA ASN A 111 -5.27 -13.66 -9.56
C ASN A 111 -6.25 -13.04 -10.57
N LYS A 112 -6.36 -13.67 -11.75
CA LYS A 112 -7.29 -13.26 -12.80
C LYS A 112 -8.77 -13.37 -12.39
N SER A 113 -9.10 -14.22 -11.42
CA SER A 113 -10.46 -14.34 -10.89
C SER A 113 -10.98 -13.06 -10.24
N TYR A 114 -10.08 -12.12 -9.89
CA TYR A 114 -10.46 -10.79 -9.41
C TYR A 114 -11.27 -10.01 -10.46
N PHE A 115 -11.04 -10.29 -11.75
CA PHE A 115 -11.72 -9.66 -12.87
C PHE A 115 -12.92 -10.54 -13.29
N LYS A 116 -14.07 -10.32 -12.65
CA LYS A 116 -15.31 -11.08 -12.89
C LYS A 116 -15.95 -10.72 -14.22
N ASP A 117 -16.66 -11.66 -14.85
CA ASP A 117 -17.30 -11.41 -16.15
C ASP A 117 -18.53 -10.49 -16.05
N GLY A 118 -19.17 -10.42 -14.88
CA GLY A 118 -20.26 -9.47 -14.60
C GLY A 118 -19.80 -8.02 -14.40
N TYR A 119 -18.49 -7.75 -14.37
CA TYR A 119 -17.99 -6.39 -14.20
C TYR A 119 -18.09 -5.60 -15.50
N ARG A 120 -18.37 -4.29 -15.36
CA ARG A 120 -18.31 -3.34 -16.46
C ARG A 120 -16.87 -2.93 -16.67
N TYR A 121 -16.30 -3.27 -17.83
CA TYR A 121 -14.95 -2.85 -18.22
C TYR A 121 -15.01 -1.61 -19.11
N PHE A 122 -14.29 -0.56 -18.73
CA PHE A 122 -14.23 0.69 -19.51
C PHE A 122 -13.28 0.61 -20.70
N ASN A 123 -12.43 -0.42 -20.71
CA ASN A 123 -11.43 -0.72 -21.72
C ASN A 123 -11.33 -2.24 -21.85
N SER A 124 -10.25 -2.75 -22.45
CA SER A 124 -9.94 -4.19 -22.37
C SER A 124 -9.79 -4.65 -20.91
N LYS A 125 -10.18 -5.90 -20.62
CA LYS A 125 -9.96 -6.55 -19.33
C LYS A 125 -8.48 -6.38 -18.90
N PRO A 126 -8.21 -5.82 -17.71
CA PRO A 126 -6.85 -5.50 -17.31
C PRO A 126 -6.02 -6.78 -17.08
N ARG A 127 -4.71 -6.64 -17.19
CA ARG A 127 -3.77 -7.67 -16.73
C ARG A 127 -3.64 -7.62 -15.21
N THR A 128 -3.26 -8.74 -14.60
CA THR A 128 -2.83 -8.76 -13.19
C THR A 128 -1.62 -7.83 -12.97
N THR A 129 -1.26 -7.61 -11.71
CA THR A 129 -0.04 -6.89 -11.35
C THR A 129 1.17 -7.46 -12.08
N VAL A 130 1.95 -6.56 -12.66
CA VAL A 130 3.18 -6.85 -13.38
C VAL A 130 4.23 -5.80 -13.03
N VAL A 131 5.49 -6.23 -13.02
CA VAL A 131 6.65 -5.36 -12.89
C VAL A 131 7.44 -5.45 -14.17
N GLN A 132 7.65 -4.31 -14.81
CA GLN A 132 8.55 -4.18 -15.93
C GLN A 132 9.79 -3.42 -15.47
N GLU A 133 10.96 -3.96 -15.79
CA GLU A 133 12.22 -3.28 -15.62
C GLU A 133 12.56 -2.50 -16.89
N VAL A 134 12.98 -1.26 -16.68
CA VAL A 134 13.45 -0.34 -17.73
C VAL A 134 14.80 0.19 -17.27
N ASP A 135 15.64 0.63 -18.21
CA ASP A 135 16.96 1.15 -17.84
C ASP A 135 16.84 2.29 -16.82
N GLY A 136 17.41 2.07 -15.63
CA GLY A 136 17.38 2.99 -14.49
C GLY A 136 16.11 3.04 -13.62
N TYR A 137 15.03 2.31 -13.95
CA TYR A 137 13.78 2.34 -13.15
C TYR A 137 12.85 1.14 -13.39
N TYR A 138 11.79 1.04 -12.60
CA TYR A 138 10.73 0.04 -12.74
C TYR A 138 9.38 0.69 -13.02
N LEU A 139 8.55 -0.01 -13.80
CA LEU A 139 7.13 0.28 -13.95
C LEU A 139 6.32 -0.83 -13.31
N VAL A 140 5.54 -0.49 -12.29
CA VAL A 140 4.73 -1.43 -11.53
C VAL A 140 3.25 -1.13 -11.78
N GLN A 141 2.53 -2.09 -12.35
CA GLN A 141 1.09 -1.98 -12.52
C GLN A 141 0.36 -2.43 -11.24
N LEU A 142 -0.35 -1.50 -10.62
CA LEU A 142 -1.16 -1.69 -9.41
C LEU A 142 -2.61 -1.25 -9.67
N PHE A 143 -3.43 -1.39 -8.65
CA PHE A 143 -4.85 -1.05 -8.67
C PHE A 143 -5.19 -0.07 -7.56
N ASP A 144 -6.11 0.83 -7.87
CA ASP A 144 -6.69 1.77 -6.92
C ASP A 144 -8.21 1.62 -6.97
N TYR A 145 -8.88 1.69 -5.83
CA TYR A 145 -10.32 1.55 -5.74
C TYR A 145 -10.92 2.80 -5.12
N LYS A 146 -11.88 3.41 -5.83
CA LYS A 146 -12.60 4.55 -5.28
C LYS A 146 -13.67 4.06 -4.31
N ALA A 147 -13.26 3.82 -3.06
CA ALA A 147 -14.14 3.27 -2.03
C ALA A 147 -15.21 4.26 -1.53
N PHE A 148 -14.94 5.56 -1.54
CA PHE A 148 -15.78 6.59 -0.92
C PHE A 148 -16.41 7.55 -1.92
N GLY A 149 -17.48 8.21 -1.46
CA GLY A 149 -18.32 9.12 -2.24
C GLY A 149 -19.60 8.45 -2.75
N CYS A 150 -20.38 9.23 -3.50
CA CYS A 150 -21.60 8.74 -4.15
C CYS A 150 -21.38 8.44 -5.64
N GLY A 151 -22.21 7.52 -6.15
CA GLY A 151 -22.31 7.19 -7.56
C GLY A 151 -21.53 5.94 -7.88
N GLU A 152 -20.68 6.01 -8.90
CA GLU A 152 -19.86 4.87 -9.28
C GLU A 152 -18.60 4.75 -8.42
N HIS A 153 -18.28 3.52 -8.03
CA HIS A 153 -17.08 3.11 -7.32
C HIS A 153 -16.12 2.34 -8.25
N PRO A 154 -15.44 3.00 -9.20
CA PRO A 154 -14.58 2.31 -10.14
C PRO A 154 -13.25 1.90 -9.52
N TYR A 155 -12.70 0.84 -10.11
CA TYR A 155 -11.33 0.44 -10.02
C TYR A 155 -10.50 1.12 -11.12
N TYR A 156 -9.33 1.61 -10.75
CA TYR A 156 -8.34 2.18 -11.65
C TYR A 156 -7.16 1.23 -11.78
N THR A 157 -6.62 1.13 -12.98
CA THR A 157 -5.28 0.59 -13.19
C THR A 157 -4.29 1.75 -13.13
N VAL A 158 -3.28 1.61 -12.29
CA VAL A 158 -2.26 2.64 -12.08
C VAL A 158 -0.89 2.04 -12.37
N VAL A 159 -0.10 2.71 -13.20
CA VAL A 159 1.30 2.39 -13.43
C VAL A 159 2.13 3.33 -12.57
N VAL A 160 2.85 2.77 -11.61
CA VAL A 160 3.76 3.47 -10.72
C VAL A 160 5.18 3.33 -11.24
N ARG A 161 5.89 4.44 -11.37
CA ARG A 161 7.33 4.45 -11.63
C ARG A 161 8.08 4.41 -10.31
N VAL A 162 9.06 3.51 -10.20
CA VAL A 162 9.99 3.42 -9.07
C VAL A 162 11.40 3.54 -9.61
N ASP A 163 12.08 4.64 -9.31
CA ASP A 163 13.49 4.80 -9.66
C ASP A 163 14.39 3.99 -8.71
N LYS A 164 15.58 3.60 -9.17
CA LYS A 164 16.57 2.88 -8.34
C LYS A 164 16.94 3.62 -7.06
N SER A 165 16.83 4.94 -7.06
CA SER A 165 17.05 5.81 -5.89
C SER A 165 15.94 5.76 -4.84
N GLY A 166 14.82 5.09 -5.13
CA GLY A 166 13.64 5.03 -4.26
C GLY A 166 12.65 6.19 -4.45
N GLU A 167 12.81 7.00 -5.51
CA GLU A 167 11.78 7.96 -5.91
C GLU A 167 10.58 7.25 -6.56
N VAL A 168 9.37 7.72 -6.23
CA VAL A 168 8.12 7.10 -6.69
C VAL A 168 7.18 8.15 -7.25
N SER A 169 6.65 7.88 -8.45
CA SER A 169 5.66 8.74 -9.11
C SER A 169 4.58 7.91 -9.80
N GLU A 170 3.38 8.49 -9.92
CA GLU A 170 2.34 7.93 -10.78
C GLU A 170 2.70 8.24 -12.24
N HIS A 171 2.94 7.20 -13.04
CA HIS A 171 3.28 7.35 -14.45
C HIS A 171 2.03 7.40 -15.33
N ARG A 172 1.00 6.60 -14.99
CA ARG A 172 -0.28 6.56 -15.72
C ARG A 172 -1.39 6.07 -14.81
N ARG A 173 -2.58 6.66 -14.94
CA ARG A 173 -3.80 6.18 -14.29
C ARG A 173 -4.94 6.12 -15.29
N GLN A 174 -5.69 5.03 -15.24
CA GLN A 174 -6.81 4.79 -16.14
C GLN A 174 -7.96 4.12 -15.40
N LYS A 175 -9.17 4.63 -15.58
CA LYS A 175 -10.39 3.97 -15.10
C LYS A 175 -10.53 2.62 -15.82
N SER A 176 -10.56 1.53 -15.07
CA SER A 176 -10.42 0.19 -15.65
C SER A 176 -11.73 -0.59 -15.67
N PHE A 177 -12.34 -0.81 -14.52
CA PHE A 177 -13.59 -1.56 -14.39
C PHE A 177 -14.37 -1.13 -13.16
N ALA A 178 -15.65 -1.48 -13.10
CA ALA A 178 -16.51 -1.26 -11.95
C ALA A 178 -17.46 -2.45 -11.78
N ASP A 179 -17.89 -2.66 -10.54
CA ASP A 179 -18.96 -3.59 -10.21
C ASP A 179 -20.31 -2.87 -10.39
N PRO A 180 -21.17 -3.26 -11.35
CA PRO A 180 -22.46 -2.61 -11.55
C PRO A 180 -23.38 -2.71 -10.33
N GLU A 181 -23.17 -3.68 -9.43
CA GLU A 181 -23.93 -3.78 -8.17
C GLU A 181 -23.60 -2.64 -7.19
N GLU A 182 -22.48 -1.94 -7.41
CA GLU A 182 -22.09 -0.77 -6.63
C GLU A 182 -22.58 0.56 -7.25
N ASP A 183 -23.30 0.52 -8.37
CA ASP A 183 -23.78 1.74 -9.03
C ASP A 183 -24.82 2.47 -8.16
N GLY A 184 -24.55 3.75 -7.89
CA GLY A 184 -25.46 4.61 -7.14
C GLY A 184 -25.35 4.45 -5.62
N LEU A 185 -24.43 3.61 -5.13
CA LEU A 185 -24.13 3.57 -3.71
C LEU A 185 -23.49 4.89 -3.25
N CYS A 186 -23.72 5.24 -2.00
CA CYS A 186 -23.02 6.29 -1.28
C CYS A 186 -22.27 5.64 -0.12
N ARG A 187 -20.97 5.86 -0.05
CA ARG A 187 -20.10 5.36 1.02
C ARG A 187 -19.31 6.52 1.63
N ASP A 188 -19.45 6.68 2.93
CA ASP A 188 -18.77 7.70 3.75
C ASP A 188 -17.53 7.13 4.47
#